data_AF-A0A496SKE9-F1
#
_entry.id   AF-A0A496SKE9-F1
#
_cell.length_a   1.000
_cell.length_b   1.000
_cell.length_c   1.000
_cell.angle_alpha   90.00
_cell.angle_beta   90.00
_cell.angle_gamma   90.00
#
_symmetry.space_group_name_H-M   'P 1'
#
loop_
_entity.id
_entity.type
_entity.pdbx_description
1 polymer ?
#
loop_
_entity_poly.entity_id
_entity_poly.type
_entity_poly.pdbx_seq_one_letter_code
_entity_poly.pdbx_strand_id
1 'polypeptide(L)'
;MFHAGSLSVPFKRLGDEFRRRTGVRVVCEASGSRLAARKVVQLGRRADVVAVSDYTVIEDLMMPEHAEWYAIFATNEMVVA
;
A
#
# COMPACT_ATOMS: atom_id res chain seq x y z
N MET A 1 5.16 -4.94 -2.99
CA MET A 1 4.21 -4.09 -2.24
C MET A 1 4.08 -2.74 -2.93
N PHE A 2 2.87 -2.39 -3.36
CA PHE A 2 2.55 -1.04 -3.83
C PHE A 2 2.00 -0.23 -2.67
N HIS A 3 2.48 1.00 -2.49
CA HIS A 3 1.99 1.82 -1.38
C HIS A 3 1.92 3.30 -1.71
N ALA A 4 1.11 4.02 -0.93
CA ALA A 4 1.04 5.47 -0.93
C ALA A 4 2.40 6.08 -0.59
N GLY A 5 2.74 7.21 -1.22
CA GLY A 5 4.01 7.91 -0.98
C GLY A 5 4.26 8.27 0.49
N SER A 6 3.21 8.67 1.23
CA SER A 6 3.29 8.99 2.66
C SER A 6 3.72 7.82 3.54
N LEU A 7 3.57 6.58 3.06
CA LEU A 7 3.96 5.36 3.78
C LEU A 7 5.41 4.94 3.54
N SER A 8 6.18 5.66 2.71
CA SER A 8 7.52 5.21 2.28
C SER A 8 8.49 5.00 3.44
N VAL A 9 8.53 5.92 4.40
CA VAL A 9 9.42 5.83 5.58
C VAL A 9 9.04 4.68 6.51
N PRO A 10 7.78 4.57 6.99
CA PRO A 10 7.40 3.47 7.87
C PRO A 10 7.52 2.10 7.17
N PHE A 11 7.17 2.01 5.88
CA PHE A 11 7.23 0.73 5.15
C PHE A 11 8.66 0.29 4.84
N LYS A 12 9.60 1.23 4.65
CA LYS A 12 11.02 0.88 4.58
C LYS A 12 11.49 0.23 5.88
N ARG A 13 11.17 0.85 7.03
CA ARG A 13 11.51 0.30 8.35
C ARG A 13 10.87 -1.07 8.59
N LEU A 14 9.60 -1.22 8.22
CA LEU A 14 8.87 -2.49 8.29
C LEU A 14 9.51 -3.56 7.41
N GLY A 15 9.87 -3.23 6.18
CA GLY A 15 10.53 -4.15 5.25
C GLY A 15 11.89 -4.61 5.75
N ASP A 16 12.69 -3.72 6.33
CA ASP A 16 13.97 -4.06 6.94
C ASP A 16 13.81 -5.00 8.14
N GLU A 17 12.82 -4.77 9.01
CA GLU A 17 12.52 -5.64 10.14
C GLU A 17 11.97 -7.01 9.70
N PHE A 18 11.05 -7.02 8.73
CA PHE A 18 10.51 -8.25 8.17
C PHE A 18 11.62 -9.11 7.55
N ARG A 19 12.56 -8.46 6.83
CA ARG A 19 13.73 -9.14 6.27
C ARG A 19 14.65 -9.68 7.35
N ARG A 20 14.92 -8.93 8.43
CA ARG A 20 15.75 -9.41 9.55
C ARG A 20 15.16 -10.67 10.19
N ARG A 21 13.84 -10.74 10.34
CA ARG A 21 13.16 -11.87 11.00
C ARG A 21 12.98 -13.09 10.10
N THR A 22 12.72 -12.89 8.83
CA THR A 22 12.27 -13.97 7.91
C THR A 22 13.29 -14.30 6.82
N GLY A 23 14.30 -13.45 6.61
CA GLY A 23 15.19 -13.51 5.46
C GLY A 23 14.58 -12.99 4.15
N VAL A 24 13.27 -12.68 4.12
CA VAL A 24 12.56 -12.30 2.90
C VAL A 24 12.74 -10.81 2.60
N ARG A 25 13.19 -10.48 1.39
CA ARG A 25 13.31 -9.08 0.93
C ARG A 25 11.96 -8.54 0.49
N VAL A 26 11.44 -7.55 1.21
CA VAL A 26 10.26 -6.78 0.77
C VAL A 26 10.66 -5.80 -0.32
N VAL A 27 10.01 -5.87 -1.48
CA VAL A 27 10.16 -4.90 -2.57
C VAL A 27 9.02 -3.90 -2.51
N CYS A 28 9.36 -2.65 -2.26
CA CYS A 28 8.42 -1.54 -2.11
C CYS A 28 8.46 -0.61 -3.33
N GLU A 29 7.29 -0.18 -3.81
CA GLU A 29 7.17 0.81 -4.86
C GLU A 29 6.14 1.86 -4.47
N ALA A 30 6.63 3.08 -4.24
CA ALA A 30 5.84 4.23 -3.82
C ALA A 30 5.14 4.89 -5.01
N SER A 31 3.89 5.30 -4.82
CA SER A 31 3.12 6.11 -5.78
C SER A 31 1.93 6.79 -5.08
N GLY A 32 1.15 7.61 -5.78
CA GLY A 32 -0.16 8.04 -5.28
C GLY A 32 -1.11 6.84 -5.09
N SER A 33 -2.01 6.89 -4.09
CA SER A 33 -2.90 5.78 -3.71
C SER A 33 -3.71 5.21 -4.88
N ARG A 34 -4.35 6.08 -5.69
CA ARG A 34 -5.11 5.66 -6.87
C ARG A 34 -4.21 5.01 -7.93
N LEU A 35 -2.98 5.49 -8.10
CA LEU A 35 -2.02 4.89 -9.03
C LEU A 35 -1.55 3.52 -8.52
N ALA A 36 -1.34 3.36 -7.21
CA ALA A 36 -1.01 2.08 -6.60
C ALA A 36 -2.10 1.03 -6.87
N ALA A 37 -3.39 1.40 -6.71
CA ALA A 37 -4.52 0.53 -7.06
C ALA A 37 -4.60 0.25 -8.57
N ARG A 38 -4.48 1.28 -9.42
CA ARG A 38 -4.55 1.13 -10.89
C ARG A 38 -3.43 0.24 -11.47
N LYS A 39 -2.26 0.17 -10.81
CA LYS A 39 -1.21 -0.79 -11.19
C LYS A 39 -1.71 -2.23 -11.16
N VAL A 40 -2.55 -2.58 -10.18
CA VAL A 40 -3.15 -3.91 -10.08
C VAL A 40 -4.31 -4.04 -11.06
N VAL A 41 -5.30 -3.14 -10.93
CA VAL A 41 -6.60 -3.24 -11.60
C VAL A 41 -6.49 -3.06 -13.11
N GLN A 42 -5.69 -2.08 -13.57
CA GLN A 42 -5.65 -1.70 -14.98
C GLN A 42 -4.40 -2.22 -15.70
N LEU A 43 -3.25 -2.20 -15.03
CA LEU A 43 -1.99 -2.63 -15.64
C LEU A 43 -1.69 -4.12 -15.42
N GLY A 44 -2.55 -4.84 -14.68
CA GLY A 44 -2.39 -6.27 -14.40
C GLY A 44 -1.13 -6.61 -13.60
N ARG A 45 -0.50 -5.61 -12.94
CA ARG A 45 0.72 -5.84 -12.16
C ARG A 45 0.37 -6.53 -10.86
N ARG A 46 1.12 -7.58 -10.52
CA ARG A 46 0.92 -8.33 -9.29
C ARG A 46 1.58 -7.60 -8.11
N ALA A 47 0.87 -7.55 -6.99
CA ALA A 47 1.40 -7.10 -5.71
C ALA A 47 0.83 -7.98 -4.59
N ASP A 48 1.69 -8.37 -3.65
CA ASP A 48 1.27 -9.15 -2.47
C ASP A 48 0.52 -8.29 -1.44
N VAL A 49 0.85 -6.99 -1.40
CA VAL A 49 0.21 -5.99 -0.52
C VAL A 49 0.06 -4.69 -1.28
N VAL A 50 -1.14 -4.09 -1.17
CA VAL A 50 -1.44 -2.72 -1.58
C VAL A 50 -1.81 -1.91 -0.33
N ALA A 51 -1.15 -0.78 -0.11
CA ALA A 51 -1.45 0.11 1.01
C ALA A 51 -1.72 1.54 0.52
N VAL A 52 -2.89 2.08 0.85
CA VAL A 52 -3.35 3.40 0.40
C VAL A 52 -3.41 4.39 1.58
N SER A 53 -3.33 5.67 1.28
CA SER A 53 -3.52 6.75 2.27
C SER A 53 -4.99 7.08 2.55
N ASP A 54 -5.89 6.58 1.70
CA ASP A 54 -7.34 6.75 1.79
C ASP A 54 -7.96 5.39 1.47
N TYR A 55 -8.63 4.79 2.46
CA TYR A 55 -9.14 3.42 2.38
C TYR A 55 -10.24 3.27 1.32
N THR A 56 -10.99 4.33 1.02
CA THR A 56 -12.06 4.34 0.01
C THR A 56 -11.53 3.99 -1.38
N VAL A 57 -10.23 4.21 -1.63
CA VAL A 57 -9.58 3.79 -2.89
C VAL A 57 -9.64 2.27 -3.11
N ILE A 58 -9.59 1.47 -2.04
CA ILE A 58 -9.71 0.01 -2.14
C ILE A 58 -11.15 -0.36 -2.50
N GLU A 59 -12.12 0.24 -1.80
CA GLU A 59 -13.55 0.02 -2.03
C GLU A 59 -13.94 0.37 -3.48
N ASP A 60 -13.54 1.56 -3.94
CA ASP A 60 -13.96 2.10 -5.22
C ASP A 60 -13.31 1.44 -6.44
N LEU A 61 -12.07 0.97 -6.30
CA LEU A 61 -11.25 0.54 -7.44
C LEU A 61 -10.88 -0.92 -7.44
N MET A 62 -10.82 -1.57 -6.28
CA MET A 62 -10.31 -2.94 -6.17
C MET A 62 -11.37 -3.95 -5.78
N MET A 63 -12.41 -3.57 -5.06
CA MET A 63 -13.45 -4.51 -4.62
C MET A 63 -14.60 -4.60 -5.64
N PRO A 64 -15.18 -5.81 -5.82
CA PRO A 64 -14.76 -7.10 -5.28
C PRO A 64 -13.70 -7.84 -6.12
N GLU A 65 -13.41 -7.41 -7.35
CA GLU A 65 -12.69 -8.23 -8.34
C GLU A 65 -11.21 -8.47 -8.02
N HIS A 66 -10.57 -7.55 -7.32
CA HIS A 66 -9.13 -7.57 -7.01
C HIS A 66 -8.83 -7.58 -5.50
N ALA A 67 -9.83 -7.42 -4.65
CA ALA A 67 -9.73 -7.50 -3.20
C ALA A 67 -11.06 -7.95 -2.58
N GLU A 68 -11.00 -8.91 -1.66
CA GLU A 68 -12.17 -9.40 -0.92
C GLU A 68 -12.33 -8.71 0.44
N TRP A 69 -11.26 -8.11 0.97
CA TRP A 69 -11.24 -7.44 2.27
C TRP A 69 -10.17 -6.35 2.32
N TYR A 70 -10.30 -5.43 3.27
CA TYR A 70 -9.27 -4.45 3.61
C TYR A 70 -9.27 -4.17 5.12
N ALA A 71 -8.20 -3.54 5.61
CA ALA A 71 -8.07 -3.13 7.01
C ALA A 71 -7.58 -1.68 7.12
N ILE A 72 -8.26 -0.90 7.95
CA ILE A 72 -7.83 0.45 8.33
C ILE A 72 -6.84 0.32 9.49
N PHE A 73 -5.61 0.82 9.31
CA PHE A 73 -4.52 0.57 10.26
C PHE A 73 -3.82 1.83 10.78
N ALA A 74 -4.05 2.98 10.15
CA ALA A 74 -3.41 4.25 10.53
C ALA A 74 -4.29 5.43 10.13
N THR A 75 -4.13 6.53 10.85
CA THR A 75 -4.68 7.85 10.52
C THR A 75 -3.55 8.83 10.24
N ASN A 76 -3.90 9.99 9.70
CA ASN A 76 -2.99 11.12 9.57
C ASN A 76 -3.69 12.37 10.10
N GLU A 77 -2.94 13.44 10.33
CA GLU A 77 -3.47 14.69 10.86
C GLU A 77 -3.14 15.85 9.93
N MET A 78 -4.11 16.73 9.71
CA MET A 78 -3.89 17.97 8.99
C MET A 78 -3.18 18.96 9.91
N VAL A 79 -2.08 19.51 9.44
CA VAL A 79 -1.31 20.53 10.16
C VAL A 79 -1.02 21.72 9.24
N VAL A 80 -0.81 22.89 9.84
CA VAL A 80 -0.15 24.04 9.19
C VAL A 80 1.15 24.25 9.97
N ALA A 81 2.28 24.17 9.28
CA ALA A 81 3.61 24.25 9.88
C ALA A 81 4.15 25.68 9.86
#